data_AF-A0A8I0K2E6-F1
#
_entry.id   AF-A0A8I0K2E6-F1
#
_cell.length_a   1.000
_cell.length_b   1.000
_cell.length_c   1.000
_cell.angle_alpha   90.00
_cell.angle_beta   90.00
_cell.angle_gamma   90.00
#
_symmetry.space_group_name_H-M   'P 1'
#
loop_
_entity.id
_entity.type
_entity.pdbx_description
1 polymer ?
#
loop_
_entity_poly.entity_id
_entity_poly.type
_entity_poly.pdbx_seq_one_letter_code
_entity_poly.pdbx_strand_id
1 'polypeptide(L)' 'MSKTKWSDLTTGQRRAIWLAGAAEAVMTTAVLWDLSRRPAERVRGPKLAWAVGAFVQPVGPLAYFVKGRR' A
#
# COMPACT_ATOMS: atom_id res chain seq x y z
N MET A 1 7.50 -17.72 -25.31
CA MET A 1 7.39 -17.06 -23.98
C MET A 1 7.21 -18.14 -22.93
N SER A 2 8.30 -18.58 -22.30
CA SER A 2 8.28 -19.56 -21.22
C SER A 2 7.47 -18.99 -20.05
N LYS A 3 6.36 -19.61 -19.67
CA LYS A 3 5.62 -19.21 -18.46
C LYS A 3 6.45 -19.64 -17.26
N THR A 4 7.17 -18.72 -16.63
CA THR A 4 7.86 -18.95 -15.36
C THR A 4 6.85 -19.48 -14.36
N LYS A 5 7.04 -20.72 -13.87
CA LYS A 5 6.17 -21.26 -12.84
C LYS A 5 6.66 -20.76 -11.49
N TRP A 6 5.74 -20.69 -10.54
CA TRP A 6 6.05 -20.29 -9.17
C TRP A 6 7.13 -21.17 -8.51
N SER A 7 7.29 -22.42 -8.96
CA SER A 7 8.35 -23.34 -8.53
C SER A 7 9.71 -23.07 -9.16
N ASP A 8 9.79 -22.30 -10.26
CA ASP A 8 11.05 -21.84 -10.87
C ASP A 8 11.64 -20.62 -10.14
N LEU A 9 10.89 -20.03 -9.20
CA LEU A 9 11.37 -18.91 -8.40
C LEU A 9 12.33 -19.40 -7.33
N THR A 10 13.49 -18.74 -7.24
CA THR A 10 14.42 -18.94 -6.13
C THR A 10 13.74 -18.58 -4.80
N THR A 11 14.20 -19.19 -3.71
CA THR A 11 13.72 -18.87 -2.35
C THR A 11 13.77 -17.37 -2.05
N GLY A 12 14.78 -16.67 -2.58
CA GLY A 12 14.90 -15.20 -2.47
C GLY A 12 13.77 -14.45 -3.18
N GLN A 13 13.46 -14.79 -4.44
CA GLN A 13 12.37 -14.16 -5.19
C GLN A 13 11.00 -14.38 -4.54
N ARG A 14 10.75 -15.61 -4.07
CA ARG A 14 9.49 -15.95 -3.39
C ARG A 14 9.33 -15.17 -2.10
N ARG A 15 10.41 -15.01 -1.32
CA ARG A 15 10.44 -14.16 -0.11
C ARG A 15 10.21 -12.70 -0.45
N ALA A 16 10.83 -12.18 -1.50
CA ALA A 16 10.62 -10.79 -1.92
C ALA A 16 9.15 -10.50 -2.28
N ILE A 17 8.48 -11.41 -2.99
CA ILE A 17 7.05 -11.27 -3.33
C ILE A 17 6.20 -11.28 -2.06
N TRP A 18 6.46 -12.21 -1.13
CA TRP A 18 5.76 -12.24 0.16
C TRP A 18 5.95 -10.98 0.98
N LEU A 19 7.19 -10.48 1.06
CA LEU A 19 7.52 -9.25 1.78
C LEU A 19 6.86 -8.03 1.15
N ALA A 20 6.86 -7.94 -0.18
CA ALA A 20 6.20 -6.85 -0.91
C ALA A 20 4.68 -6.87 -0.65
N GLY A 21 4.04 -8.03 -0.81
CA GLY A 21 2.60 -8.15 -0.54
C GLY A 21 2.22 -7.86 0.91
N ALA A 22 3.04 -8.34 1.87
CA ALA A 22 2.84 -8.03 3.29
C ALA A 22 3.01 -6.54 3.58
N ALA A 23 4.04 -5.90 3.02
CA ALA A 23 4.27 -4.47 3.17
C ALA A 23 3.10 -3.65 2.60
N GLU A 24 2.57 -4.02 1.45
CA GLU A 24 1.42 -3.34 0.84
C GLU A 24 0.13 -3.52 1.66
N ALA A 25 -0.11 -4.73 2.18
CA ALA A 25 -1.26 -4.99 3.04
C ALA A 25 -1.19 -4.16 4.35
N VAL A 26 -0.01 -4.12 4.99
CA VAL A 26 0.22 -3.30 6.18
C VAL A 26 0.05 -1.82 5.87
N MET A 27 0.62 -1.35 4.76
CA MET A 27 0.58 0.06 4.38
C MET A 27 -0.86 0.50 4.06
N THR A 28 -1.62 -0.31 3.32
CA THR A 28 -3.04 -0.05 3.02
C THR A 28 -3.88 -0.05 4.29
N THR A 29 -3.68 -1.04 5.17
CA THR A 29 -4.38 -1.12 6.46
C THR A 29 -4.05 0.07 7.34
N ALA A 30 -2.79 0.50 7.38
CA ALA A 30 -2.35 1.66 8.14
C ALA A 30 -2.98 2.96 7.62
N VAL A 31 -3.10 3.14 6.30
CA VAL A 31 -3.80 4.29 5.70
C VAL A 31 -5.27 4.29 6.13
N LEU A 32 -5.98 3.17 5.99
CA LEU A 32 -7.39 3.08 6.38
C LEU A 32 -7.59 3.29 7.88
N TRP A 33 -6.70 2.74 8.71
CA TRP A 33 -6.75 2.90 10.15
C TRP A 33 -6.49 4.35 10.58
N ASP A 34 -5.48 5.00 9.98
CA ASP A 34 -5.16 6.40 10.24
C ASP A 34 -6.30 7.32 9.77
N LEU A 35 -6.90 7.04 8.61
CA LEU A 35 -8.10 7.75 8.13
C LEU A 35 -9.31 7.56 9.05
N SER A 36 -9.49 6.37 9.62
CA SER A 36 -10.59 6.08 10.56
C SER A 36 -10.39 6.76 11.90
N ARG A 37 -9.15 6.84 12.41
CA ARG A 37 -8.86 7.43 13.73
C ARG A 37 -8.59 8.92 13.71
N ARG A 38 -8.03 9.49 12.64
CA ARG A 38 -7.74 10.93 12.58
C ARG A 38 -8.96 11.74 12.14
N PRO A 39 -9.27 12.88 12.76
CA PRO A 39 -10.28 13.80 12.26
C PRO A 39 -9.87 14.30 10.87
N ALA A 40 -10.85 14.50 9.98
CA ALA A 40 -10.62 14.88 8.58
C ALA A 40 -9.79 16.16 8.43
N GLU A 41 -9.81 17.03 9.45
CA GLU A 41 -9.06 18.29 9.52
C GLU A 41 -7.54 18.12 9.50
N ARG A 42 -7.03 16.94 9.89
CA ARG A 42 -5.61 16.58 9.86
C ARG A 42 -5.17 15.88 8.58
N VAL A 43 -6.10 15.66 7.64
CA VAL A 43 -5.82 15.02 6.35
C VAL A 43 -5.96 16.07 5.26
N ARG A 44 -4.96 16.18 4.38
CA ARG A 44 -5.02 17.12 3.25
C ARG A 44 -5.93 16.56 2.16
N GLY A 45 -7.22 16.87 2.23
CA GLY A 45 -8.23 16.49 1.24
C GLY A 45 -9.23 15.44 1.74
N PRO A 46 -10.13 14.94 0.87
CA PRO A 46 -11.17 14.00 1.25
C PRO A 46 -10.59 12.65 1.66
N LYS A 47 -11.03 12.10 2.81
CA LYS A 47 -10.58 10.79 3.30
C LYS A 47 -10.79 9.67 2.26
N LEU A 48 -11.90 9.70 1.53
CA LEU A 48 -12.21 8.73 0.48
C LEU A 48 -11.21 8.79 -0.69
N ALA A 49 -10.74 9.98 -1.06
CA ALA A 49 -9.75 10.11 -2.13
C ALA A 49 -8.42 9.43 -1.76
N TRP A 50 -8.03 9.52 -0.49
CA TRP A 50 -6.85 8.83 0.03
C TRP A 50 -7.05 7.32 0.20
N ALA A 51 -8.25 6.89 0.62
CA ALA A 51 -8.60 5.48 0.68
C ALA A 51 -8.54 4.82 -0.70
N VAL A 52 -9.15 5.43 -1.73
CA VAL A 52 -9.07 4.95 -3.12
C VAL A 52 -7.64 5.06 -3.64
N GLY A 53 -6.95 6.14 -3.32
CA GLY A 53 -5.54 6.34 -3.66
C GLY A 53 -4.67 5.18 -3.17
N ALA A 54 -4.88 4.67 -1.96
CA ALA A 54 -4.10 3.57 -1.40
C ALA A 54 -4.15 2.27 -2.22
N PHE A 55 -5.19 2.06 -3.04
CA PHE A 55 -5.27 0.91 -3.95
C PHE A 55 -4.44 1.07 -5.23
N VAL A 56 -3.91 2.27 -5.51
CA VAL A 56 -3.00 2.50 -6.64
C VAL A 56 -1.59 2.09 -6.23
N GLN A 57 -1.34 0.78 -6.19
CA GLN A 57 -0.07 0.19 -5.79
C GLN A 57 1.05 0.48 -6.81
N PRO A 58 2.26 0.90 -6.39
CA PRO A 58 2.70 1.30 -5.04
C PRO A 58 2.61 2.82 -4.77
N VAL A 59 2.21 3.62 -5.76
CA VAL A 59 2.27 5.10 -5.74
C VAL A 59 1.33 5.71 -4.70
N GLY A 60 0.15 5.13 -4.54
CA GLY A 60 -0.95 5.61 -3.73
C GLY A 60 -0.63 5.75 -2.25
N PRO A 61 -0.20 4.67 -1.58
CA PRO A 61 0.19 4.76 -0.19
C PRO A 61 1.39 5.69 0.04
N LEU A 62 2.40 5.67 -0.83
CA LEU A 62 3.53 6.60 -0.77
C LEU A 62 3.05 8.06 -0.85
N ALA A 63 2.13 8.38 -1.75
CA ALA A 63 1.55 9.71 -1.87
C ALA A 63 0.78 10.13 -0.61
N TYR A 64 0.08 9.22 0.07
CA TYR A 64 -0.59 9.50 1.35
C TYR A 64 0.43 9.84 2.45
N PHE A 65 1.47 9.01 2.59
CA PHE A 65 2.47 9.20 3.63
C PHE A 65 3.28 10.49 3.45
N VAL A 66 3.54 10.91 2.20
CA VAL A 66 4.31 12.11 1.85
C VAL A 66 3.44 13.38 1.82
N LYS A 67 2.21 13.31 1.31
CA LYS A 67 1.41 14.50 0.97
C LYS A 67 0.02 14.54 1.60
N GLY A 68 -0.53 13.39 1.99
CA GLY A 68 -1.85 13.26 2.61
C GLY A 68 -1.88 13.57 4.10
N ARG A 69 -0.79 13.30 4.82
CA ARG A 69 -0.65 13.65 6.25
C ARG A 69 -0.29 15.13 6.42
N ARG A 70 -0.94 15.79 7.39
CA ARG A 70 -0.67 17.16 7.82
C ARG A 70 -0.18 17.22 9.25
#